data_AF-A0A151WF04-F1
#
_entry.id   AF-A0A151WF04-F1
#
_cell.length_a   1.000
_cell.length_b   1.000
_cell.length_c   1.000
_cell.angle_alpha   90.00
_cell.angle_beta   90.00
_cell.angle_gamma   90.00
#
_symmetry.space_group_name_H-M   'P 1'
#
loop_
_entity.id
_entity.type
_entity.pdbx_description
1 polymer ?
#
loop_
_entity_poly.entity_id
_entity_poly.type
_entity_poly.pdbx_seq_one_letter_code
_entity_poly.pdbx_strand_id
1 'polypeptide(L)'
;MLRRGAILTHYIFSCPMPWNFLTRSDKSCASWLSAYHHGLRWDDRIIPYSMAKHLIKEAVIEEDEAFVYVKGLEKRRWLADILDSDDVIVETLDAHYKDVESLRNLDDCNTIRCGRHANNCSLQNVFKIFNWWSRRQKEL
;
A
#
# COMPACT_ATOMS: atom_id res chain seq x y z
N MET A 1 3.47 -2.63 -6.47
CA MET A 1 2.54 -2.85 -7.59
C MET A 1 3.08 -3.97 -8.46
N LEU A 2 2.20 -4.86 -8.93
CA LEU A 2 2.55 -5.86 -9.93
C LEU A 2 2.01 -5.37 -11.27
N ARG A 3 2.89 -4.87 -12.14
CA ARG A 3 2.51 -4.43 -13.49
C ARG A 3 2.31 -5.67 -14.37
N ARG A 4 1.15 -5.78 -15.00
CA ARG A 4 0.74 -6.93 -15.84
C ARG A 4 0.90 -8.30 -15.15
N GLY A 5 0.77 -8.33 -13.82
CA GLY A 5 0.94 -9.55 -13.02
C GLY A 5 2.36 -10.11 -12.95
N ALA A 6 3.36 -9.48 -13.56
CA ALA A 6 4.70 -10.05 -13.70
C ALA A 6 5.82 -9.18 -13.12
N ILE A 7 5.68 -7.84 -13.16
CA ILE A 7 6.76 -6.93 -12.76
C ILE A 7 6.41 -6.29 -11.41
N LEU A 8 7.16 -6.67 -10.37
CA LEU A 8 7.05 -6.05 -9.05
C LEU A 8 7.84 -4.75 -9.00
N THR A 9 7.12 -3.64 -8.85
CA THR A 9 7.70 -2.34 -8.51
C THR A 9 7.32 -1.97 -7.08
N HIS A 10 8.33 -1.66 -6.26
CA HIS A 10 8.16 -1.32 -4.85
C HIS A 10 8.83 0.02 -4.56
N TYR A 11 8.02 1.00 -4.21
CA TYR A 11 8.47 2.36 -3.88
C TYR A 11 8.36 2.64 -2.40
N ILE A 12 9.32 3.43 -1.94
CA ILE A 12 9.50 3.82 -0.56
C ILE A 12 9.63 5.36 -0.59
N PHE A 13 8.51 6.07 -0.40
CA PHE A 13 8.44 7.54 -0.47
C PHE A 13 8.93 8.20 0.82
N SER A 14 9.68 9.30 0.70
CA SER A 14 10.01 10.21 1.79
C SER A 14 8.75 10.78 2.44
N CYS A 15 8.87 11.25 3.67
CA CYS A 15 7.76 11.92 4.33
C CYS A 15 7.38 13.22 3.58
N PRO A 16 6.08 13.59 3.54
CA PRO A 16 5.59 14.74 2.78
C PRO A 16 6.03 16.09 3.35
N MET A 17 6.54 16.12 4.57
CA MET A 17 7.01 17.32 5.24
C MET A 17 8.18 17.02 6.19
N PRO A 18 9.04 18.02 6.48
CA PRO A 18 10.10 17.90 7.47
C PRO A 18 9.58 17.54 8.86
N TRP A 19 10.35 16.74 9.61
CA TRP A 19 10.04 16.33 10.99
C TRP A 19 9.70 17.53 11.89
N ASN A 20 10.42 18.63 11.73
CA ASN A 20 10.27 19.80 12.59
C ASN A 20 8.89 20.48 12.45
N PHE A 21 8.18 20.28 11.34
CA PHE A 21 6.84 20.84 11.12
C PHE A 21 5.72 20.00 11.69
N LEU A 22 6.01 18.77 12.15
CA LEU A 22 5.03 17.93 12.82
C LEU A 22 4.66 18.48 14.20
N THR A 23 3.38 18.32 14.55
CA THR A 23 2.92 18.54 15.92
C THR A 23 3.56 17.55 16.89
N ARG A 24 3.48 17.82 18.20
CA ARG A 24 3.98 16.89 19.21
C ARG A 24 3.28 15.52 19.14
N SER A 25 1.97 15.49 18.89
CA SER A 25 1.21 14.24 18.74
C SER A 25 1.65 13.46 17.51
N ASP A 26 1.88 14.13 16.38
CA ASP A 26 2.32 13.48 15.14
C ASP A 26 3.72 12.90 15.28
N LYS A 27 4.64 13.61 15.93
CA LYS A 27 6.00 13.10 16.25
C LYS A 27 5.94 11.84 17.12
N SER A 28 5.09 11.84 18.15
CA SER A 28 4.89 10.66 19.00
C SER A 28 4.32 9.48 18.22
N CYS A 29 3.30 9.72 17.38
CA CYS A 29 2.69 8.70 16.52
C CYS A 29 3.71 8.12 15.54
N ALA A 30 4.43 8.97 14.81
CA ALA A 30 5.46 8.56 13.85
C ALA A 30 6.60 7.79 14.52
N SER A 31 7.03 8.21 15.71
CA SER A 31 8.05 7.49 16.49
C SER A 31 7.58 6.09 16.89
N TRP A 32 6.33 5.98 17.36
CA TRP A 32 5.74 4.70 17.74
C TRP A 32 5.60 3.76 16.53
N LEU A 33 5.10 4.28 15.40
CA LEU A 33 4.95 3.50 14.17
C LEU A 33 6.31 3.01 13.66
N SER A 34 7.34 3.85 13.72
CA SER A 34 8.71 3.50 13.34
C SER A 34 9.26 2.39 14.23
N ALA A 35 9.15 2.52 15.55
CA ALA A 35 9.75 1.58 16.50
C ALA A 35 8.99 0.25 16.63
N TYR A 36 7.66 0.27 16.53
CA TYR A 36 6.84 -0.87 16.93
C TYR A 36 5.92 -1.43 15.84
N HIS A 37 5.62 -0.66 14.78
CA HIS A 37 4.69 -1.09 13.75
C HIS A 37 5.38 -1.55 12.47
N HIS A 38 6.07 -0.63 11.78
CA HIS A 38 6.57 -0.86 10.42
C HIS A 38 8.09 -0.70 10.25
N GLY A 39 8.85 -0.29 11.28
CA GLY A 39 10.32 -0.24 11.19
C GLY A 39 10.91 0.87 10.31
N LEU A 40 10.08 1.54 9.50
CA LEU A 40 10.48 2.66 8.64
C LEU A 40 10.70 3.93 9.46
N ARG A 41 11.91 4.47 9.44
CA ARG A 41 12.24 5.77 10.05
C ARG A 41 11.79 6.90 9.14
N TRP A 42 11.67 8.10 9.71
CA TRP A 42 11.25 9.31 9.01
C TRP A 42 12.13 9.65 7.80
N ASP A 43 13.44 9.47 7.94
CA ASP A 43 14.44 9.88 6.94
C ASP A 43 15.01 8.71 6.10
N ASP A 44 14.41 7.52 6.17
CA ASP A 44 14.96 6.31 5.53
C ASP A 44 14.91 6.32 3.99
N ARG A 45 14.31 7.34 3.37
CA ARG A 45 13.70 7.21 2.04
C ARG A 45 14.06 8.36 1.10
N ILE A 46 14.33 8.02 -0.16
CA ILE A 46 14.94 8.94 -1.14
C ILE A 46 13.92 9.41 -2.19
N ILE A 47 12.87 8.64 -2.47
CA ILE A 47 11.88 9.04 -3.48
C ILE A 47 11.00 10.17 -2.91
N PRO A 48 11.01 11.38 -3.47
CA PRO A 48 10.21 12.48 -2.94
C PRO A 48 8.73 12.12 -2.93
N TYR A 49 8.02 12.48 -1.86
CA TYR A 49 6.56 12.28 -1.80
C TYR A 49 5.81 12.95 -2.95
N SER A 50 6.34 14.05 -3.49
CA SER A 50 5.79 14.73 -4.68
C SER A 50 5.72 13.83 -5.92
N MET A 51 6.54 12.78 -6.01
CA MET A 51 6.51 11.81 -7.10
C MET A 51 5.41 10.76 -6.96
N ALA A 52 4.77 10.65 -5.80
CA ALA A 52 3.83 9.58 -5.52
C ALA A 52 2.63 9.60 -6.48
N LYS A 53 2.04 10.77 -6.75
CA LYS A 53 0.92 10.90 -7.71
C LYS A 53 1.32 10.37 -9.10
N HIS A 54 2.46 10.81 -9.62
CA HIS A 54 2.94 10.41 -10.94
C HIS A 54 3.21 8.89 -11.02
N LEU A 55 4.00 8.36 -10.08
CA LEU A 55 4.39 6.94 -10.09
C LEU A 55 3.22 5.98 -9.86
N ILE A 56 2.21 6.40 -9.09
CA ILE A 56 0.99 5.62 -8.91
C ILE A 56 0.12 5.68 -10.16
N LYS A 57 -0.07 6.87 -10.76
CA LYS A 57 -0.82 7.01 -12.02
C LYS A 57 -0.22 6.14 -13.12
N GLU A 58 1.08 6.18 -13.34
CA GLU A 58 1.76 5.33 -14.33
C GLU A 58 1.59 3.82 -14.07
N ALA A 59 1.40 3.42 -12.82
CA ALA A 59 1.25 2.02 -12.46
C ALA A 59 -0.21 1.53 -12.45
N VAL A 60 -1.18 2.44 -12.39
CA VAL A 60 -2.62 2.14 -12.35
C VAL A 60 -3.28 2.35 -13.69
N ILE A 61 -2.96 3.46 -14.36
CA ILE A 61 -3.62 3.93 -15.57
C ILE A 61 -2.80 3.44 -16.77
N GLU A 62 -3.06 2.21 -17.21
CA GLU A 62 -2.58 1.73 -18.52
C GLU A 62 -3.63 1.92 -19.63
N GLU A 63 -4.93 2.07 -19.29
CA GLU A 63 -6.10 2.18 -20.20
C GLU A 63 -7.13 3.21 -19.67
N ASP A 64 -8.19 3.49 -20.46
CA ASP A 64 -9.15 4.60 -20.28
C ASP A 64 -9.88 4.62 -18.91
N GLU A 65 -10.13 3.47 -18.27
CA GLU A 65 -10.76 3.40 -16.94
C GLU A 65 -10.10 2.31 -16.08
N ALA A 66 -9.57 2.69 -14.91
CA ALA A 66 -8.85 1.78 -14.03
C ALA A 66 -9.61 1.55 -12.71
N PHE A 67 -9.82 0.28 -12.37
CA PHE A 67 -10.41 -0.12 -11.09
C PHE A 67 -9.33 -0.59 -10.12
N VAL A 68 -9.16 0.10 -9.00
CA VAL A 68 -8.14 -0.21 -8.00
C VAL A 68 -8.76 -0.68 -6.69
N TYR A 69 -8.35 -1.88 -6.27
CA TYR A 69 -8.72 -2.42 -4.97
C TYR A 69 -7.63 -2.18 -3.93
N VAL A 70 -8.03 -1.71 -2.74
CA VAL A 70 -7.16 -1.56 -1.58
C VAL A 70 -7.74 -2.24 -0.34
N LYS A 71 -6.91 -2.49 0.68
CA LYS A 71 -7.38 -3.02 1.97
C LYS A 71 -7.35 -1.97 3.07
N GLY A 72 -8.53 -1.64 3.58
CA GLY A 72 -8.76 -0.63 4.62
C GLY A 72 -9.10 0.77 4.07
N LEU A 73 -10.01 1.44 4.79
CA LEU A 73 -10.61 2.72 4.39
C LEU A 73 -9.62 3.89 4.31
N GLU A 74 -8.64 3.95 5.23
CA GLU A 74 -7.60 4.99 5.21
C GLU A 74 -6.79 4.97 3.91
N LYS A 75 -6.45 3.79 3.41
CA LYS A 75 -5.71 3.64 2.15
C LYS A 75 -6.57 4.02 0.95
N ARG A 76 -7.88 3.71 0.99
CA ARG A 76 -8.83 4.11 -0.05
C ARG A 76 -8.91 5.61 -0.16
N ARG A 77 -9.11 6.30 0.97
CA ARG A 77 -9.17 7.76 1.04
C ARG A 77 -7.87 8.39 0.55
N TRP A 78 -6.73 7.95 1.11
CA TRP A 78 -5.42 8.45 0.70
C TRP A 78 -5.14 8.28 -0.79
N LEU A 79 -5.51 7.13 -1.37
CA LEU A 79 -5.27 6.85 -2.79
C LEU A 79 -6.24 7.63 -3.70
N ALA A 80 -7.50 7.81 -3.28
CA ALA A 80 -8.44 8.66 -4.00
C ALA A 80 -7.95 10.13 -4.01
N ASP A 81 -7.56 10.64 -2.84
CA ASP A 81 -7.10 12.03 -2.67
C ASP A 81 -5.81 12.31 -3.47
N ILE A 82 -4.87 11.35 -3.53
CA ILE A 82 -3.62 11.55 -4.26
C ILE A 82 -3.81 11.48 -5.78
N LEU A 83 -4.71 10.61 -6.26
CA LEU A 83 -4.95 10.43 -7.68
C LEU A 83 -5.79 11.57 -8.25
N ASP A 84 -6.85 11.97 -7.54
CA ASP A 84 -7.74 13.07 -7.89
C ASP A 84 -8.05 13.06 -9.40
N SER A 85 -8.67 11.96 -9.84
CA SER A 85 -8.93 11.60 -11.25
C SER A 85 -10.26 10.86 -11.30
N ASP A 86 -11.14 11.23 -12.22
CA ASP A 86 -12.40 10.53 -12.45
C ASP A 86 -12.20 9.18 -13.17
N ASP A 87 -11.04 9.00 -13.82
CA ASP A 87 -10.68 7.78 -14.58
C ASP A 87 -10.26 6.60 -13.68
N VAL A 88 -10.21 6.80 -12.36
CA VAL A 88 -9.79 5.76 -11.41
C VAL A 88 -10.81 5.58 -10.30
N ILE A 89 -11.44 4.41 -10.28
CA ILE A 89 -12.35 4.00 -9.20
C ILE A 89 -11.53 3.25 -8.14
N VAL A 90 -11.46 3.80 -6.92
CA VAL A 90 -10.77 3.17 -5.79
C VAL A 90 -11.77 2.62 -4.79
N GLU A 91 -11.78 1.29 -4.63
CA GLU A 91 -12.66 0.59 -3.68
C GLU A 91 -11.91 -0.26 -2.66
N THR A 92 -12.57 -0.57 -1.55
CA THR A 92 -12.03 -1.52 -0.58
C THR A 92 -12.38 -2.96 -0.96
N LEU A 93 -11.40 -3.86 -0.83
CA LEU A 93 -11.64 -5.31 -0.95
C LEU A 93 -12.73 -5.77 0.01
N ASP A 94 -12.71 -5.26 1.25
CA ASP A 94 -13.64 -5.65 2.30
C ASP A 94 -15.10 -5.24 1.99
N ALA A 95 -15.33 -4.27 1.10
CA ALA A 95 -16.67 -3.87 0.67
C ALA A 95 -17.26 -4.85 -0.36
N HIS A 96 -16.43 -5.38 -1.26
CA HIS A 96 -16.88 -6.20 -2.39
C HIS A 96 -16.77 -7.71 -2.12
N TYR A 97 -15.83 -8.12 -1.27
CA TYR A 97 -15.54 -9.52 -1.01
C TYR A 97 -15.70 -9.82 0.49
N LYS A 98 -16.83 -10.43 0.86
CA LYS A 98 -17.14 -10.72 2.28
C LYS A 98 -16.24 -11.79 2.90
N ASP A 99 -15.63 -12.62 2.06
CA ASP A 99 -14.75 -13.72 2.46
C ASP A 99 -13.27 -13.33 2.51
N VAL A 100 -12.93 -12.07 2.19
CA VAL A 100 -11.55 -11.60 2.32
C VAL A 100 -11.18 -11.48 3.81
N GLU A 101 -10.32 -12.37 4.28
CA GLU A 101 -9.89 -12.33 5.67
C GLU A 101 -9.06 -11.07 6.01
N SER A 102 -8.84 -10.84 7.31
CA SER A 102 -7.91 -9.79 7.74
C SER A 102 -6.48 -10.07 7.25
N LEU A 103 -5.67 -9.02 7.04
CA LEU A 103 -4.27 -9.16 6.60
C LEU A 103 -3.43 -10.09 7.51
N ARG A 104 -3.78 -10.17 8.79
CA ARG A 104 -3.11 -11.03 9.76
C ARG A 104 -3.37 -12.51 9.50
N ASN A 105 -4.57 -12.84 9.00
CA ASN A 105 -5.02 -14.22 8.82
C ASN A 105 -4.77 -14.74 7.40
N LEU A 106 -4.63 -13.84 6.41
CA LEU A 106 -4.26 -14.25 5.06
C LEU A 106 -2.94 -15.03 5.06
N ASP A 107 -2.98 -16.16 4.35
CA ASP A 107 -1.87 -17.09 4.13
C ASP A 107 -0.60 -16.38 3.65
N ASP A 108 0.50 -16.66 4.32
CA ASP A 108 1.80 -16.04 4.08
C ASP A 108 2.80 -16.93 3.35
N CYS A 109 2.36 -18.12 2.92
CA CYS A 109 3.15 -19.01 2.08
C CYS A 109 3.60 -18.31 0.79
N ASN A 110 4.87 -18.52 0.41
CA ASN A 110 5.49 -17.94 -0.78
C ASN A 110 5.41 -16.39 -0.87
N THR A 111 5.31 -15.71 0.27
CA THR A 111 5.34 -14.25 0.32
C THR A 111 6.76 -13.71 0.56
N ILE A 112 7.05 -12.53 0.01
CA ILE A 112 8.32 -11.84 0.24
C ILE A 112 8.17 -10.89 1.42
N ARG A 113 9.04 -11.05 2.43
CA ARG A 113 9.20 -10.09 3.54
C ARG A 113 10.40 -9.19 3.29
N CYS A 114 10.29 -7.92 3.67
CA CYS A 114 11.45 -7.05 3.76
C CYS A 114 12.28 -7.41 4.99
N GLY A 115 13.60 -7.56 4.85
CA GLY A 115 14.48 -7.92 5.96
C GLY A 115 14.57 -6.89 7.10
N ARG A 116 14.05 -5.65 6.91
CA ARG A 116 14.14 -4.56 7.90
C ARG A 116 12.86 -4.28 8.70
N HIS A 117 11.70 -4.80 8.28
CA HIS A 117 10.42 -4.49 8.97
C HIS A 117 9.85 -5.78 9.56
N ALA A 118 10.10 -5.97 10.86
CA ALA A 118 9.95 -7.26 11.53
C ALA A 118 8.50 -7.77 11.66
N ASN A 119 7.52 -6.87 11.87
CA ASN A 119 6.19 -7.28 12.32
C ASN A 119 5.06 -7.01 11.32
N ASN A 120 5.04 -5.85 10.63
CA ASN A 120 3.99 -5.51 9.67
C ASN A 120 4.59 -5.08 8.32
N CYS A 121 5.08 -6.05 7.55
CA CYS A 121 5.64 -5.81 6.23
C CYS A 121 4.53 -5.49 5.21
N SER A 122 4.46 -4.24 4.73
CA SER A 122 3.53 -3.84 3.67
C SER A 122 3.71 -4.65 2.38
N LEU A 123 4.95 -5.00 2.03
CA LEU A 123 5.22 -5.81 0.84
C LEU A 123 4.66 -7.23 0.98
N GLN A 124 4.83 -7.84 2.15
CA GLN A 124 4.25 -9.16 2.43
C GLN A 124 2.73 -9.11 2.33
N ASN A 125 2.10 -8.07 2.90
CA ASN A 125 0.66 -7.89 2.84
C ASN A 125 0.14 -7.78 1.39
N VAL A 126 0.90 -7.14 0.49
CA VAL A 126 0.55 -7.10 -0.95
C VAL A 126 0.60 -8.51 -1.56
N PHE A 127 1.62 -9.30 -1.26
CA PHE A 127 1.71 -10.69 -1.75
C PHE A 127 0.64 -11.60 -1.16
N LYS A 128 0.27 -11.43 0.11
CA LYS A 128 -0.87 -12.13 0.74
C LYS A 128 -2.16 -11.88 -0.04
N ILE A 129 -2.45 -10.61 -0.34
CA ILE A 129 -3.64 -10.22 -1.12
C ILE A 129 -3.56 -10.80 -2.55
N PHE A 130 -2.40 -10.71 -3.20
CA PHE A 130 -2.20 -11.27 -4.54
C PHE A 130 -2.46 -12.77 -4.57
N ASN A 131 -1.87 -13.53 -3.64
CA ASN A 131 -2.06 -14.98 -3.54
C ASN A 131 -3.53 -15.35 -3.26
N TRP A 132 -4.20 -14.60 -2.38
CA TRP A 132 -5.63 -14.77 -2.13
C TRP A 132 -6.45 -14.54 -3.41
N TRP A 133 -6.20 -13.45 -4.13
CA TRP A 133 -6.90 -13.13 -5.39
C TRP A 133 -6.64 -14.19 -6.46
N SER A 134 -5.39 -14.61 -6.66
CA SER A 134 -5.04 -15.63 -7.65
C SER A 134 -5.64 -17.01 -7.37
N ARG A 135 -5.88 -17.37 -6.10
CA ARG A 135 -6.62 -18.60 -5.76
C ARG A 135 -8.09 -18.47 -6.10
N ARG A 136 -8.71 -17.37 -5.69
CA ARG A 136 -10.11 -17.07 -6.00
C ARG A 136 -10.40 -17.11 -7.50
N GLN A 137 -9.51 -16.57 -8.33
CA GLN A 137 -9.67 -16.60 -9.79
C GLN A 137 -9.69 -18.01 -10.40
N LYS A 138 -9.17 -19.03 -9.70
CA LYS A 138 -9.24 -20.43 -10.16
C LYS A 138 -10.56 -21.13 -9.77
N GLU A 139 -11.31 -20.53 -8.85
CA GLU A 139 -12.59 -21.04 -8.35
C GLU A 139 -13.79 -20.37 -9.05
N LEU A 140 -13.55 -19.29 -9.80
CA LEU A 140 -14.50 -18.61 -10.70
C LEU A 140 -14.48 -19.25 -12.09
#